data_AF-A0A0F9IBN9-F1
#
_entry.id   AF-A0A0F9IBN9-F1
#
_cell.length_a   1.000
_cell.length_b   1.000
_cell.length_c   1.000
_cell.angle_alpha   90.00
_cell.angle_beta   90.00
_cell.angle_gamma   90.00
#
_symmetry.space_group_name_H-M   'P 1'
#
loop_
_entity.id
_entity.type
_entity.pdbx_description
1 polymer ?
#
loop_
_entity_poly.entity_id
_entity_poly.type
_entity_poly.pdbx_seq_one_letter_code
_entity_poly.pdbx_strand_id
1 'polypeptide(L)' 'AQGALAALKAAVRTVLECAPEEGLRNVDVGKSLGIYGGHVEHVGHISRTILAMLESDGIAEQFGPDKRWRLVNHIR' A
#
# COMPACT_ATOMS: atom_id res chain seq x y z
N ALA A 1 -20.78 1.27 -1.71
CA ALA A 1 -19.52 0.53 -1.91
C ALA A 1 -18.35 1.43 -2.34
N GLN A 2 -18.52 2.34 -3.31
CA GLN A 2 -17.42 3.19 -3.83
C GLN A 2 -16.71 4.04 -2.75
N GLY A 3 -17.44 4.57 -1.76
CA GLY A 3 -16.84 5.35 -0.67
C GLY A 3 -15.85 4.55 0.21
N ALA A 4 -16.14 3.28 0.48
CA ALA A 4 -15.23 2.44 1.27
C ALA A 4 -13.93 2.15 0.52
N LEU A 5 -14.01 1.96 -0.81
CA LEU A 5 -12.83 1.78 -1.65
C LEU A 5 -11.98 3.06 -1.70
N ALA A 6 -12.62 4.23 -1.84
CA ALA A 6 -11.92 5.51 -1.81
C ALA A 6 -11.21 5.75 -0.47
N ALA A 7 -11.88 5.45 0.64
CA ALA A 7 -11.28 5.54 1.98
C ALA A 7 -10.08 4.60 2.13
N LEU A 8 -10.17 3.37 1.62
CA LEU A 8 -9.06 2.41 1.68
C LEU A 8 -7.86 2.87 0.84
N LYS A 9 -8.09 3.40 -0.37
CA LYS A 9 -7.03 4.00 -1.20
C LYS A 9 -6.37 5.19 -0.51
N ALA A 10 -7.17 6.07 0.11
CA ALA A 10 -6.66 7.21 0.86
C ALA A 10 -5.80 6.77 2.06
N ALA A 11 -6.25 5.77 2.83
CA ALA A 11 -5.49 5.24 3.95
C ALA A 11 -4.14 4.63 3.51
N VAL A 12 -4.13 3.86 2.41
CA VAL A 12 -2.88 3.33 1.83
C VAL A 12 -1.95 4.46 1.39
N ARG A 13 -2.48 5.51 0.74
CA ARG A 13 -1.67 6.68 0.37
C ARG A 13 -1.01 7.32 1.59
N THR A 14 -1.76 7.54 2.68
CA THR A 14 -1.22 8.11 3.93
C THR A 14 -0.12 7.24 4.53
N VAL A 15 -0.27 5.91 4.49
CA VAL A 15 0.80 4.99 4.92
C VAL A 15 2.06 5.13 4.05
N LEU A 16 1.91 5.26 2.73
CA LEU A 16 3.05 5.44 1.81
C LEU A 16 3.69 6.83 1.90
N GLU A 17 2.95 7.84 2.34
CA GLU A 17 3.46 9.19 2.61
C GLU A 17 4.38 9.21 3.84
N CYS A 18 4.08 8.39 4.86
CA CYS A 18 4.95 8.19 6.02
C CYS A 18 6.02 7.10 5.83
N ALA A 19 6.08 6.48 4.65
CA ALA A 19 7.05 5.41 4.37
C ALA A 19 8.48 5.94 4.25
N PRO A 20 9.49 5.10 4.55
CA PRO A 20 10.87 5.45 4.25
C PRO A 20 11.11 5.44 2.72
N GLU A 21 12.24 5.97 2.25
CA GLU A 21 12.51 6.12 0.80
C GLU A 21 12.59 4.77 0.08
N GLU A 22 13.03 3.72 0.78
CA GLU A 22 13.00 2.34 0.31
C GLU A 22 11.59 1.75 0.21
N GLY A 23 10.55 2.46 0.66
CA GLY A 23 9.16 2.04 0.55
C GLY A 23 8.81 0.83 1.42
N LEU A 24 7.58 0.34 1.24
CA LEU A 24 6.99 -0.70 2.09
C LEU A 24 6.59 -1.94 1.28
N ARG A 25 6.73 -3.13 1.87
CA ARG A 25 6.13 -4.35 1.29
C ARG A 25 4.64 -4.37 1.60
N ASN A 26 3.88 -5.20 0.88
CA ASN A 26 2.43 -5.34 1.12
C ASN A 26 2.08 -5.66 2.59
N VAL A 27 2.89 -6.48 3.26
CA VAL A 27 2.70 -6.81 4.68
C VAL A 27 2.96 -5.63 5.60
N ASP A 28 3.91 -4.77 5.27
CA ASP A 28 4.23 -3.60 6.08
C ASP A 28 3.12 -2.55 5.93
N VAL A 29 2.60 -2.36 4.70
CA VAL A 29 1.41 -1.51 4.45
C VAL A 29 0.19 -2.02 5.21
N GLY A 30 -0.11 -3.32 5.13
CA GLY A 30 -1.26 -3.91 5.81
C GLY A 30 -1.18 -3.79 7.34
N LYS A 31 -0.02 -4.08 7.93
CA LYS A 31 0.21 -3.90 9.37
C LYS A 31 0.07 -2.46 9.83
N SER A 32 0.54 -1.48 9.05
CA SER A 32 0.35 -0.06 9.34
C SER A 32 -1.13 0.37 9.29
N LEU A 33 -1.96 -0.34 8.52
CA LEU A 33 -3.42 -0.15 8.47
C LEU A 33 -4.18 -0.94 9.55
N GLY A 34 -3.48 -1.62 10.47
CA GLY A 34 -4.10 -2.46 11.49
C GLY A 34 -4.65 -3.78 10.96
N ILE A 35 -4.26 -4.21 9.76
CA ILE A 35 -4.64 -5.50 9.19
C ILE A 35 -3.71 -6.56 9.78
N TYR A 36 -4.28 -7.44 10.60
CA TYR A 36 -3.57 -8.56 11.22
C TYR A 36 -4.24 -9.92 10.93
N GLY A 37 -5.32 -9.94 10.15
CA GLY A 37 -5.98 -11.15 9.66
C GLY A 37 -5.48 -11.57 8.27
N GLY A 38 -5.77 -12.82 7.87
CA GLY A 38 -5.44 -13.36 6.54
C GLY A 38 -5.35 -14.90 6.56
N HIS A 39 -5.18 -15.53 5.40
CA HIS A 39 -4.72 -16.94 5.33
C HIS A 39 -3.27 -17.04 5.82
N VAL A 40 -2.84 -18.22 6.30
CA VAL A 40 -1.51 -18.45 6.90
C VAL A 40 -0.34 -17.85 6.09
N GLU A 41 -0.42 -17.81 4.76
CA GLU A 41 0.63 -17.23 3.90
C GLU A 41 0.50 -15.71 3.65
N HIS A 42 -0.63 -15.08 4.01
CA HIS A 42 -0.96 -13.67 3.72
C HIS A 42 -1.45 -12.89 4.94
N VAL A 43 -1.18 -13.37 6.14
CA VAL A 43 -1.58 -12.70 7.39
C VAL A 43 -1.02 -11.27 7.42
N GLY A 44 -1.92 -10.29 7.53
CA GLY A 44 -1.57 -8.88 7.61
C GLY A 44 -1.14 -8.21 6.29
N HIS A 45 -1.36 -8.87 5.15
CA HIS A 45 -1.13 -8.25 3.85
C HIS A 45 -2.30 -7.34 3.46
N ILE A 46 -2.00 -6.16 2.94
CA ILE A 46 -2.98 -5.41 2.15
C ILE A 46 -3.24 -6.13 0.82
N SER A 47 -4.48 -6.06 0.33
CA SER A 47 -4.83 -6.59 -0.99
C SER A 47 -3.99 -5.91 -2.08
N ARG A 48 -3.34 -6.74 -2.92
CA ARG A 48 -2.57 -6.27 -4.09
C ARG A 48 -3.44 -5.46 -5.06
N THR A 49 -4.74 -5.74 -5.13
CA THR A 49 -5.67 -5.01 -5.99
C THR A 49 -5.73 -3.52 -5.63
N ILE A 50 -5.69 -3.17 -4.34
CA ILE A 50 -5.73 -1.77 -3.91
C ILE A 50 -4.46 -1.03 -4.33
N LEU A 51 -3.31 -1.67 -4.16
CA LEU A 51 -2.02 -1.12 -4.57
C LEU A 51 -1.93 -0.96 -6.10
N ALA A 52 -2.39 -1.95 -6.86
CA ALA A 52 -2.47 -1.88 -8.32
C ALA A 52 -3.43 -0.77 -8.81
N MET A 53 -4.52 -0.49 -8.07
CA MET A 53 -5.38 0.66 -8.38
C MET A 53 -4.66 1.99 -8.18
N LEU A 54 -3.90 2.14 -7.09
CA LEU A 54 -3.08 3.34 -6.85
C LEU A 54 -1.97 3.50 -7.91
N GLU A 55 -1.41 2.39 -8.38
CA GLU A 55 -0.46 2.36 -9.49
C GLU A 55 -1.09 2.81 -10.80
N SER A 56 -2.27 2.27 -11.12
CA SER A 56 -3.03 2.66 -12.31
C SER A 56 -3.46 4.12 -12.29
N ASP A 57 -3.64 4.71 -11.10
CA ASP A 57 -3.94 6.13 -10.93
C ASP A 57 -2.68 7.02 -11.00
N GLY A 58 -1.48 6.45 -11.12
CA GLY A 58 -0.21 7.18 -11.09
C GLY A 58 0.17 7.74 -9.71
N ILE A 59 -0.43 7.24 -8.64
CA ILE A 59 -0.21 7.72 -7.26
C ILE A 59 0.98 7.00 -6.61
N ALA A 60 1.06 5.69 -6.82
CA ALA A 60 2.10 4.83 -6.23
C ALA A 60 2.78 3.99 -7.32
N GLU A 61 3.96 3.46 -7.03
CA GLU A 61 4.65 2.53 -7.92
C GLU A 61 5.24 1.36 -7.12
N GLN A 62 5.29 0.19 -7.75
CA GLN A 62 6.07 -0.95 -7.25
C GLN A 62 7.51 -0.89 -7.78
N PHE A 63 8.50 -0.98 -6.89
CA PHE A 63 9.91 -0.87 -7.26
C PHE A 63 10.83 -1.84 -6.50
N GLY A 64 12.02 -2.04 -7.06
CA GLY A 64 13.09 -2.85 -6.49
C GLY A 64 12.84 -4.38 -6.55
N PRO A 65 13.85 -5.19 -6.20
CA PRO A 65 13.75 -6.65 -6.23
C PRO A 65 12.75 -7.19 -5.20
N ASP A 66 12.55 -6.45 -4.11
CA ASP A 66 11.63 -6.78 -3.01
C ASP A 66 10.16 -6.42 -3.30
N LYS A 67 9.86 -5.84 -4.47
CA LYS A 67 8.50 -5.43 -4.86
C LYS A 67 7.85 -4.48 -3.84
N ARG A 68 8.62 -3.48 -3.41
CA ARG A 68 8.20 -2.47 -2.43
C ARG A 68 7.36 -1.39 -3.10
N TRP A 69 6.58 -0.68 -2.30
CA TRP A 69 5.67 0.36 -2.75
C TRP A 69 6.09 1.71 -2.17
N ARG A 70 6.04 2.75 -3.01
CA ARG A 70 6.21 4.15 -2.63
C ARG A 70 5.27 5.04 -3.45
N LEU A 71 5.18 6.31 -3.09
CA LEU A 71 4.52 7.32 -3.91
C LEU A 71 5.40 7.70 -5.11
N VAL A 72 4.80 7.94 -6.28
CA VAL A 72 5.52 8.32 -7.52
C VAL A 72 6.22 9.68 -7.36
N ASN A 73 5.59 10.63 -6.64
CA ASN A 73 6.15 11.95 -6.32
C ASN A 73 6.29 12.11 -4.80
N HIS A 74 7.12 11.28 -4.17
CA HIS A 74 7.42 11.41 -2.75
C HIS A 74 8.33 12.64 -2.53
N ILE A 75 7.74 13.83 -2.40
CA ILE A 75 8.45 15.04 -1.99
C ILE A 75 8.41 15.08 -0.46
N ARG A 76 9.57 14.94 0.19
CA ARG A 76 9.74 15.08 1.65
C ARG A 76 9.86 16.54 2.05
#